data_AF-A0A4Y2F9A8-F1
#
_entry.id   AF-A0A4Y2F9A8-F1
#
_cell.length_a   1.000
_cell.length_b   1.000
_cell.length_c   1.000
_cell.angle_alpha   90.00
_cell.angle_beta   90.00
_cell.angle_gamma   90.00
#
_symmetry.space_group_name_H-M   'P 1'
#
loop_
_entity.id
_entity.type
_entity.pdbx_description
1 polymer ?
#
loop_
_entity_poly.entity_id
_entity_poly.type
_entity_poly.pdbx_seq_one_letter_code
_entity_poly.pdbx_strand_id
1 'polypeptide(L)'
;MFYNIFDTVPERLFGNTDNLYFVLDGGSLIHRVVWPKQETFGDVYITYMSYIKRHYGDETTVVFDGYTESSVNIKPLENVGIRTFVATDDADVHIVKTTIETYEKIKKQVVIGQDVDILVLLIALTPVYIDILMLKEGKGKVKDRFCSSKDLQNSNLMIECTKKSILFVHAISGCDTTSGFYRKGNLQAVQLLNLIRLLSSFFVLLYNATMNLSPALPISV
;
A
#
# COMPACT_ATOMS: atom_id res chain seq x y z
N MET A 1 2.21 10.90 -7.92
CA MET A 1 2.54 10.76 -9.36
C MET A 1 2.30 9.34 -9.88
N PHE A 2 2.62 8.29 -9.13
CA PHE A 2 2.32 6.89 -9.47
C PHE A 2 0.83 6.63 -9.78
N TYR A 3 -0.10 7.17 -8.99
CA TYR A 3 -1.55 7.06 -9.27
C TYR A 3 -2.01 7.65 -10.63
N ASN A 4 -1.19 8.45 -11.32
CA ASN A 4 -1.53 8.97 -12.64
C ASN A 4 -0.94 8.11 -13.78
N ILE A 5 -0.03 7.18 -13.45
CA ILE A 5 0.58 6.23 -14.39
C ILE A 5 -0.31 4.99 -14.53
N PHE A 6 -1.06 4.69 -13.47
CA PHE A 6 -1.90 3.51 -13.39
C PHE A 6 -3.36 3.83 -13.71
N ASP A 7 -3.96 3.01 -14.57
CA ASP A 7 -5.38 3.14 -14.90
C ASP A 7 -6.25 2.88 -13.67
N THR A 8 -7.22 3.76 -13.45
CA THR A 8 -8.19 3.62 -12.38
C THR A 8 -9.37 2.77 -12.83
N VAL A 9 -9.83 1.88 -11.96
CA VAL A 9 -10.98 1.03 -12.22
C VAL A 9 -12.29 1.82 -12.03
N PRO A 10 -13.27 1.74 -12.95
CA PRO A 10 -14.57 2.37 -12.77
C PRO A 10 -15.30 1.93 -11.49
N GLU A 11 -15.82 2.89 -10.74
CA GLU A 11 -16.61 2.72 -9.51
C GLU A 11 -17.80 1.74 -9.64
N ARG A 12 -18.30 1.53 -10.87
CA ARG A 12 -19.46 0.66 -11.15
C ARG A 12 -19.13 -0.85 -11.13
N LEU A 13 -17.86 -1.25 -11.07
CA LEU A 13 -17.46 -2.67 -11.07
C LEU A 13 -17.57 -3.35 -9.71
N PHE A 14 -18.01 -2.63 -8.67
CA PHE A 14 -17.90 -3.08 -7.28
C PHE A 14 -19.17 -3.69 -6.69
N GLY A 15 -20.25 -3.81 -7.47
CA GLY A 15 -21.41 -4.63 -7.12
C GLY A 15 -22.03 -4.30 -5.76
N ASN A 16 -22.53 -5.32 -5.07
CA ASN A 16 -23.11 -5.19 -3.73
C ASN A 16 -22.00 -5.05 -2.67
N THR A 17 -22.10 -4.03 -1.80
CA THR A 17 -21.16 -3.74 -0.70
C THR A 17 -21.15 -4.81 0.38
N ASP A 18 -22.20 -5.64 0.48
CA ASP A 18 -22.33 -6.70 1.48
C ASP A 18 -21.26 -7.81 1.39
N ASN A 19 -20.49 -7.80 0.30
CA ASN A 19 -19.48 -8.80 0.01
C ASN A 19 -18.06 -8.19 -0.04
N LEU A 20 -17.87 -7.05 0.60
CA LEU A 20 -16.57 -6.39 0.72
C LEU A 20 -15.98 -6.63 2.11
N TYR A 21 -14.66 -6.82 2.15
CA TYR A 21 -13.90 -6.82 3.40
C TYR A 21 -12.87 -5.70 3.32
N PHE A 22 -12.83 -4.87 4.36
CA PHE A 22 -11.99 -3.68 4.39
C PHE A 22 -10.77 -3.86 5.29
N VAL A 23 -9.62 -3.43 4.80
CA VAL A 23 -8.39 -3.26 5.58
C VAL A 23 -7.99 -1.78 5.51
N LEU A 24 -7.98 -1.11 6.66
CA LEU A 24 -7.80 0.33 6.75
C LEU A 24 -6.39 0.66 7.25
N ASP A 25 -5.75 1.62 6.59
CA ASP A 25 -4.66 2.40 7.18
C ASP A 25 -5.24 3.30 8.28
N GLY A 26 -4.93 2.96 9.52
CA GLY A 26 -5.45 3.64 10.70
C GLY A 26 -4.94 5.07 10.87
N GLY A 27 -3.71 5.35 10.43
CA GLY A 27 -3.14 6.71 10.48
C GLY A 27 -3.81 7.63 9.46
N SER A 28 -3.97 7.15 8.22
CA SER A 28 -4.64 7.89 7.14
C SER A 28 -6.06 8.33 7.50
N LEU A 29 -6.81 7.46 8.18
CA LEU A 29 -8.23 7.69 8.46
C LEU A 29 -8.48 8.87 9.40
N ILE A 30 -7.50 9.23 10.25
CA ILE A 30 -7.62 10.38 11.18
C ILE A 30 -7.93 11.68 10.45
N HIS A 31 -7.44 11.83 9.22
CA HIS A 31 -7.68 13.01 8.39
C HIS A 31 -9.07 13.04 7.72
N ARG A 32 -9.87 11.98 7.88
CA ARG A 32 -11.23 11.84 7.32
C ARG A 32 -12.32 12.07 8.35
N VAL A 33 -12.03 11.72 9.59
CA VAL A 33 -13.00 11.83 10.68
C VAL A 33 -13.21 13.31 11.01
N VAL A 34 -14.48 13.70 11.16
CA VAL A 34 -14.85 15.04 11.61
C VAL A 34 -14.83 15.04 13.14
N TRP A 35 -13.86 15.74 13.71
CA TRP A 35 -13.64 15.81 15.15
C TRP A 35 -14.44 16.94 15.82
N PRO A 36 -15.23 16.66 16.87
CA PRO A 36 -15.83 17.67 17.75
C PRO A 36 -14.80 18.61 18.39
N LYS A 37 -15.23 19.82 18.77
CA LYS A 37 -14.33 20.90 19.24
C LYS A 37 -13.82 20.75 20.69
N GLN A 38 -14.42 19.90 21.52
CA GLN A 38 -14.06 19.70 22.93
C GLN A 38 -14.15 18.21 23.27
N GLU A 39 -13.05 17.47 23.13
CA GLU A 39 -13.02 16.02 23.31
C GLU A 39 -12.00 15.60 24.37
N THR A 40 -12.40 14.63 25.20
CA THR A 40 -11.46 13.77 25.92
C THR A 40 -10.84 12.76 24.94
N PHE A 41 -9.76 12.09 25.33
CA PHE A 41 -9.21 10.99 24.54
C PHE A 41 -10.24 9.88 24.27
N GLY A 42 -11.18 9.66 25.20
CA GLY A 42 -12.27 8.70 25.03
C GLY A 42 -13.28 9.11 23.95
N ASP A 43 -13.55 10.41 23.82
CA ASP A 43 -14.48 10.91 22.79
C ASP A 43 -13.89 10.78 21.38
N VAL A 44 -12.61 11.14 21.22
CA VAL A 44 -11.84 10.90 19.97
C VAL A 44 -11.93 9.43 19.59
N TYR A 45 -11.69 8.55 20.56
CA TYR A 45 -11.73 7.11 20.35
C TYR A 45 -13.12 6.62 19.89
N ILE A 46 -14.20 7.04 20.56
CA ILE A 46 -15.58 6.68 20.21
C ILE A 46 -15.96 7.22 18.83
N THR A 47 -15.58 8.46 18.53
CA THR A 47 -15.82 9.11 17.24
C THR A 47 -15.13 8.35 16.11
N TYR A 48 -13.88 7.95 16.29
CA TYR A 48 -13.12 7.15 15.33
C TYR A 48 -13.75 5.78 15.08
N MET A 49 -14.14 5.07 16.15
CA MET A 49 -14.82 3.77 16.05
C MET A 49 -16.18 3.86 15.36
N SER A 50 -16.97 4.87 15.72
CA SER A 50 -18.29 5.11 15.12
C SER A 50 -18.18 5.43 13.63
N TYR A 51 -17.12 6.14 13.24
CA TYR A 51 -16.82 6.41 11.84
C TYR A 51 -16.55 5.11 11.09
N ILE A 52 -15.63 4.26 11.59
CA ILE A 52 -15.29 3.00 10.93
C ILE A 52 -16.52 2.13 10.72
N LYS A 53 -17.33 1.93 11.77
CA LYS A 53 -18.55 1.11 11.67
C LYS A 53 -19.55 1.64 10.67
N ARG A 54 -19.76 2.97 10.68
CA ARG A 54 -20.73 3.62 9.80
C ARG A 54 -20.33 3.52 8.33
N HIS A 55 -19.03 3.57 8.04
CA HIS A 55 -18.52 3.67 6.67
C HIS A 55 -18.05 2.33 6.09
N TYR A 56 -17.54 1.41 6.91
CA TYR A 56 -16.94 0.15 6.46
C TYR A 56 -17.56 -1.10 7.12
N GLY A 57 -18.45 -0.93 8.09
CA GLY A 57 -19.15 -2.04 8.75
C GLY A 57 -18.37 -2.69 9.90
N ASP A 58 -18.96 -3.74 10.46
CA ASP A 58 -18.40 -4.45 11.63
C ASP A 58 -17.25 -5.41 11.26
N GLU A 59 -17.26 -5.97 10.05
CA GLU A 59 -16.21 -6.89 9.58
C GLU A 59 -15.08 -6.13 8.87
N THR A 60 -14.37 -5.31 9.64
CA THR A 60 -13.24 -4.50 9.14
C THR A 60 -11.98 -4.72 9.98
N THR A 61 -10.82 -4.68 9.32
CA THR A 61 -9.51 -4.62 9.99
C THR A 61 -8.94 -3.21 9.91
N VAL A 62 -8.36 -2.71 11.01
CA VAL A 62 -7.58 -1.48 11.05
C VAL A 62 -6.15 -1.81 11.44
N VAL A 63 -5.18 -1.26 10.72
CA VAL A 63 -3.75 -1.42 11.02
C VAL A 63 -3.17 -0.05 11.37
N PHE A 64 -2.48 0.03 12.51
CA PHE A 64 -1.81 1.24 12.97
C PHE A 64 -0.29 1.07 12.95
N ASP A 65 0.43 2.17 12.79
CA ASP A 65 1.87 2.21 13.00
C ASP A 65 2.23 1.87 14.45
N GLY A 66 3.37 1.23 14.60
CA GLY A 66 4.03 0.99 15.87
C GLY A 66 4.87 2.20 16.28
N TYR A 67 4.62 2.68 17.49
CA TYR A 67 5.52 3.62 18.16
C TYR A 67 6.04 2.95 19.43
N THR A 68 7.36 2.89 19.57
CA THR A 68 8.10 2.08 20.56
C THR A 68 7.85 2.45 22.04
N GLU A 69 7.11 3.51 22.35
CA GLU A 69 7.06 4.07 23.70
C GLU A 69 5.70 4.03 24.41
N SER A 70 4.67 3.40 23.87
CA SER A 70 3.47 3.17 24.69
C SER A 70 2.80 1.85 24.36
N SER A 71 2.44 1.10 25.40
CA SER A 71 1.53 -0.02 25.30
C SER A 71 0.19 0.50 24.77
N VAL A 72 0.02 0.55 23.45
CA VAL A 72 -1.22 0.95 22.80
C VAL A 72 -2.30 -0.01 23.30
N ASN A 73 -3.20 0.48 24.14
CA ASN A 73 -4.30 -0.31 24.66
C ASN A 73 -5.37 -0.43 23.58
N ILE A 74 -5.22 -1.44 22.71
CA ILE A 74 -6.16 -1.75 21.63
C ILE A 74 -7.39 -2.56 22.09
N LYS A 75 -7.43 -2.99 23.36
CA LYS A 75 -8.55 -3.76 23.93
C LYS A 75 -9.92 -3.12 23.70
N PRO A 76 -10.06 -1.78 23.73
CA PRO A 76 -11.34 -1.16 23.43
C PRO A 76 -11.81 -1.40 21.99
N LEU A 77 -10.95 -1.67 20.98
CA LEU A 77 -11.38 -1.86 19.58
C LEU A 77 -11.94 -3.28 19.39
N GLU A 78 -11.26 -4.26 19.99
CA GLU A 78 -11.65 -5.67 19.97
C GLU A 78 -13.04 -5.87 20.57
N ASN A 79 -13.36 -5.14 21.66
CA ASN A 79 -14.64 -5.22 22.35
C ASN A 79 -15.84 -4.75 21.51
N VAL A 80 -15.60 -3.99 20.44
CA VAL A 80 -16.66 -3.47 19.56
C VAL A 80 -16.66 -4.21 18.21
N GLY A 81 -15.91 -5.31 18.09
CA GLY A 81 -15.90 -6.17 16.91
C GLY A 81 -14.98 -5.72 15.78
N ILE A 82 -14.20 -4.65 15.95
CA ILE A 82 -13.22 -4.19 14.95
C ILE A 82 -11.89 -4.89 15.20
N ARG A 83 -11.40 -5.62 14.20
CA ARG A 83 -10.07 -6.24 14.27
C ARG A 83 -9.00 -5.16 14.14
N THR A 84 -8.01 -5.20 15.03
CA THR A 84 -6.97 -4.17 15.09
C THR A 84 -5.60 -4.81 15.16
N PHE A 85 -4.67 -4.30 14.36
CA PHE A 85 -3.26 -4.65 14.42
C PHE A 85 -2.42 -3.40 14.62
N VAL A 86 -1.32 -3.55 15.34
CA VAL A 86 -0.30 -2.50 15.49
C VAL A 86 0.99 -3.08 14.93
N ALA A 87 1.57 -2.40 13.95
CA ALA A 87 2.85 -2.77 13.37
C ALA A 87 3.99 -2.55 14.39
N THR A 88 5.19 -3.04 14.11
CA THR A 88 6.37 -2.72 14.93
C THR A 88 6.87 -1.30 14.68
N ASP A 89 6.79 -0.87 13.43
CA ASP A 89 7.21 0.43 12.93
C ASP A 89 6.12 0.91 11.96
N ASP A 90 6.40 0.89 10.66
CA ASP A 90 5.47 1.28 9.61
C ASP A 90 4.39 0.21 9.31
N ALA A 91 3.14 0.66 9.15
CA ALA A 91 1.98 -0.20 8.92
C ALA A 91 1.86 -0.73 7.49
N ASP A 92 2.51 -0.14 6.48
CA ASP A 92 2.19 -0.38 5.07
C ASP A 92 2.35 -1.85 4.66
N VAL A 93 3.46 -2.45 5.08
CA VAL A 93 3.73 -3.87 4.79
C VAL A 93 2.73 -4.76 5.53
N HIS A 94 2.33 -4.39 6.75
CA HIS A 94 1.36 -5.14 7.53
C HIS A 94 -0.04 -5.05 6.91
N ILE A 95 -0.47 -3.87 6.46
CA ILE A 95 -1.74 -3.66 5.74
C ILE A 95 -1.84 -4.62 4.55
N VAL A 96 -0.81 -4.64 3.70
CA VAL A 96 -0.79 -5.48 2.49
C VAL A 96 -0.77 -6.97 2.85
N LYS A 97 0.08 -7.39 3.79
CA LYS A 97 0.14 -8.80 4.22
C LYS A 97 -1.18 -9.26 4.82
N THR A 98 -1.75 -8.49 5.73
CA THR A 98 -3.03 -8.81 6.36
C THR A 98 -4.12 -8.94 5.31
N THR A 99 -4.17 -8.06 4.31
CA THR A 99 -5.18 -8.15 3.25
C THR A 99 -5.03 -9.42 2.39
N ILE A 100 -3.79 -9.81 2.08
CA ILE A 100 -3.50 -11.06 1.36
C ILE A 100 -3.88 -12.28 2.21
N GLU A 101 -3.54 -12.29 3.49
CA GLU A 101 -3.81 -13.39 4.42
C GLU A 101 -5.31 -13.57 4.69
N THR A 102 -6.06 -12.47 4.76
CA THR A 102 -7.52 -12.52 4.92
C THR A 102 -8.27 -12.67 3.60
N TYR A 103 -7.58 -12.81 2.47
CA TYR A 103 -8.24 -12.90 1.16
C TYR A 103 -9.12 -14.15 1.05
N GLU A 104 -10.40 -13.93 0.76
CA GLU A 104 -11.38 -14.98 0.52
C GLU A 104 -11.96 -14.82 -0.88
N LYS A 105 -12.08 -15.90 -1.66
CA LYS A 105 -12.64 -15.82 -3.02
C LYS A 105 -14.08 -15.32 -3.04
N ILE A 106 -14.80 -15.52 -1.95
CA ILE A 106 -16.18 -15.08 -1.81
C ILE A 106 -16.25 -13.58 -1.57
N LYS A 107 -15.38 -12.99 -0.73
CA LYS A 107 -15.40 -11.57 -0.36
C LYS A 107 -14.31 -10.76 -1.06
N LYS A 108 -14.69 -9.66 -1.69
CA LYS A 108 -13.72 -8.79 -2.37
C LYS A 108 -12.95 -7.95 -1.35
N GLN A 109 -11.63 -8.04 -1.39
CA GLN A 109 -10.76 -7.32 -0.47
C GLN A 109 -10.47 -5.89 -0.94
N VAL A 110 -10.61 -4.93 -0.03
CA VAL A 110 -10.39 -3.51 -0.31
C VAL A 110 -9.49 -2.89 0.76
N VAL A 111 -8.34 -2.39 0.32
CA VAL A 111 -7.44 -1.57 1.14
C VAL A 111 -7.85 -0.11 1.04
N ILE A 112 -8.06 0.54 2.19
CA ILE A 112 -8.31 1.98 2.27
C ILE A 112 -7.03 2.65 2.74
N GLY A 113 -6.45 3.49 1.88
CA GLY A 113 -5.19 4.17 2.17
C GLY A 113 -4.89 5.29 1.18
N GLN A 114 -3.99 6.19 1.55
CA GLN A 114 -3.54 7.28 0.68
C GLN A 114 -2.10 7.09 0.18
N ASP A 115 -1.32 6.25 0.85
CA ASP A 115 0.10 6.10 0.56
C ASP A 115 0.36 5.38 -0.75
N VAL A 116 1.30 5.93 -1.54
CA VAL A 116 1.79 5.30 -2.76
C VAL A 116 2.56 4.02 -2.42
N ASP A 117 3.16 3.94 -1.24
CA ASP A 117 4.00 2.83 -0.80
C ASP A 117 3.13 1.56 -0.62
N ILE A 118 1.92 1.71 -0.07
CA ILE A 118 0.88 0.66 -0.05
C ILE A 118 0.53 0.16 -1.46
N LEU A 119 0.34 1.08 -2.43
CA LEU A 119 0.03 0.68 -3.82
C LEU A 119 1.19 -0.11 -4.44
N VAL A 120 2.42 0.33 -4.23
CA VAL A 120 3.64 -0.33 -4.72
C VAL A 120 3.78 -1.73 -4.08
N LEU A 121 3.54 -1.84 -2.78
CA LEU A 121 3.56 -3.10 -2.05
C LEU A 121 2.45 -4.06 -2.52
N LEU A 122 1.23 -3.56 -2.79
CA LEU A 122 0.15 -4.37 -3.37
C LEU A 122 0.57 -4.98 -4.72
N ILE A 123 1.21 -4.21 -5.59
CA ILE A 123 1.71 -4.71 -6.87
C ILE A 123 2.79 -5.78 -6.64
N ALA A 124 3.76 -5.50 -5.76
CA ALA A 124 4.92 -6.35 -5.52
C ALA A 124 4.57 -7.68 -4.84
N LEU A 125 3.72 -7.63 -3.80
CA LEU A 125 3.50 -8.74 -2.88
C LEU A 125 2.25 -9.58 -3.21
N THR A 126 1.19 -8.99 -3.78
CA THR A 126 -0.06 -9.72 -4.02
C THR A 126 0.12 -10.80 -5.09
N PRO A 127 -0.14 -12.09 -4.81
CA PRO A 127 -0.06 -13.16 -5.80
C PRO A 127 -0.90 -12.88 -7.05
N VAL A 128 -0.44 -13.31 -8.24
CA VAL A 128 -1.07 -12.94 -9.54
C VAL A 128 -2.49 -13.46 -9.74
N TYR A 129 -2.90 -14.45 -8.94
CA TYR A 129 -4.25 -15.02 -8.96
C TYR A 129 -5.20 -14.32 -7.96
N ILE A 130 -4.68 -13.42 -7.13
CA ILE A 130 -5.43 -12.64 -6.15
C ILE A 130 -5.66 -11.23 -6.73
N ASP A 131 -6.90 -10.75 -6.61
CA ASP A 131 -7.26 -9.37 -6.94
C ASP A 131 -7.68 -8.64 -5.65
N ILE A 132 -6.85 -7.69 -5.24
CA ILE A 132 -7.10 -6.78 -4.12
C ILE A 132 -7.29 -5.39 -4.71
N LEU A 133 -8.32 -4.70 -4.23
CA LEU A 133 -8.55 -3.32 -4.59
C LEU A 133 -7.88 -2.40 -3.59
N MET A 134 -7.37 -1.28 -4.07
CA MET A 134 -7.05 -0.13 -3.25
C MET A 134 -8.03 1.00 -3.57
N LEU A 135 -8.69 1.53 -2.56
CA LEU A 135 -9.49 2.74 -2.63
C LEU A 135 -8.69 3.90 -2.02
N LYS A 136 -8.29 4.81 -2.90
CA LYS A 136 -7.78 6.12 -2.54
C LYS A 136 -8.93 7.11 -2.59
N GLU A 137 -9.48 7.41 -1.44
CA GLU A 137 -10.56 8.39 -1.30
C GLU A 137 -10.09 9.79 -1.79
N GLY A 138 -10.96 10.50 -2.50
CA GLY A 138 -10.75 11.87 -2.96
C GLY A 138 -10.97 12.89 -1.85
N LYS A 139 -10.53 14.15 -2.05
CA LYS A 139 -10.77 15.26 -1.11
C LYS A 139 -11.55 16.37 -1.81
N GLY A 140 -12.62 16.86 -1.16
CA GLY A 140 -13.44 17.94 -1.69
C GLY A 140 -14.13 17.57 -3.02
N LYS A 141 -13.77 18.25 -4.10
CA LYS A 141 -14.30 17.99 -5.45
C LYS A 141 -13.58 16.85 -6.20
N VAL A 142 -12.47 16.36 -5.65
CA VAL A 142 -11.72 15.24 -6.24
C VAL A 142 -12.48 13.96 -5.94
N LYS A 143 -12.76 13.17 -6.98
CA LYS A 143 -13.40 11.86 -6.85
C LYS A 143 -12.44 10.82 -6.28
N ASP A 144 -13.04 9.80 -5.71
CA ASP A 144 -12.35 8.58 -5.30
C ASP A 144 -11.68 7.89 -6.49
N ARG A 145 -10.56 7.21 -6.20
CA ARG A 145 -9.82 6.42 -7.18
C ARG A 145 -9.68 5.00 -6.68
N PHE A 146 -10.01 4.06 -7.56
CA PHE A 146 -9.83 2.65 -7.31
C PHE A 146 -8.71 2.10 -8.19
N CYS A 147 -7.90 1.24 -7.61
CA CYS A 147 -6.83 0.53 -8.31
C CYS A 147 -6.97 -0.97 -8.02
N SER A 148 -6.92 -1.82 -9.06
CA SER A 148 -6.93 -3.28 -8.91
C SER A 148 -5.50 -3.81 -8.97
N SER A 149 -5.07 -4.59 -7.98
CA SER A 149 -3.75 -5.22 -8.00
C SER A 149 -3.56 -6.07 -9.26
N LYS A 150 -4.61 -6.76 -9.69
CA LYS A 150 -4.57 -7.61 -10.87
C LYS A 150 -4.47 -6.82 -12.17
N ASP A 151 -5.24 -5.75 -12.34
CA ASP A 151 -5.18 -4.92 -13.54
C ASP A 151 -3.82 -4.22 -13.66
N LEU A 152 -3.29 -3.73 -12.53
CA LEU A 152 -1.95 -3.14 -12.46
C LEU A 152 -0.87 -4.11 -12.90
N GLN A 153 -0.94 -5.35 -12.40
CA GLN A 153 0.00 -6.42 -12.73
C GLN A 153 -0.12 -6.90 -14.18
N ASN A 154 -1.30 -6.81 -14.80
CA ASN A 154 -1.54 -7.23 -16.18
C ASN A 154 -1.44 -6.09 -17.20
N SER A 155 -1.25 -4.85 -16.75
CA SER A 155 -1.14 -3.69 -17.64
C SER A 155 0.07 -3.83 -18.57
N ASN A 156 -0.05 -3.39 -19.82
CA ASN A 156 1.02 -3.47 -20.84
C ASN A 156 2.34 -2.76 -20.45
N LEU A 157 2.32 -1.96 -19.37
CA LEU A 157 3.49 -1.28 -18.80
C LEU A 157 4.22 -2.12 -17.73
N MET A 158 3.61 -3.21 -17.24
CA MET A 158 4.11 -4.09 -16.19
C MET A 158 4.28 -5.53 -16.69
N ILE A 159 5.35 -5.81 -17.44
CA ILE A 159 5.72 -7.18 -17.85
C ILE A 159 6.17 -7.98 -16.61
N GLU A 160 6.06 -9.31 -16.60
CA GLU A 160 6.49 -10.29 -15.57
C GLU A 160 7.75 -9.95 -14.73
N CYS A 161 8.71 -9.18 -15.27
CA CYS A 161 9.85 -8.60 -14.54
C CYS A 161 9.47 -7.53 -13.48
N THR A 162 8.24 -7.03 -13.47
CA THR A 162 7.85 -5.78 -12.80
C THR A 162 7.46 -5.96 -11.34
N LYS A 163 7.00 -7.14 -10.90
CA LYS A 163 6.86 -7.41 -9.45
C LYS A 163 8.19 -7.27 -8.70
N LYS A 164 9.28 -7.73 -9.32
CA LYS A 164 10.64 -7.61 -8.78
C LYS A 164 11.20 -6.20 -8.96
N SER A 165 10.83 -5.53 -10.05
CA SER A 165 11.40 -4.23 -10.42
C SER A 165 10.63 -3.03 -9.85
N ILE A 166 9.37 -3.16 -9.45
CA ILE A 166 8.56 -2.01 -8.99
C ILE A 166 9.11 -1.42 -7.70
N LEU A 167 9.56 -2.26 -6.76
CA LEU A 167 10.23 -1.81 -5.53
C LEU A 167 11.51 -1.05 -5.87
N PHE A 168 12.28 -1.53 -6.84
CA PHE A 168 13.48 -0.85 -7.31
C PHE A 168 13.15 0.50 -7.97
N VAL A 169 12.15 0.54 -8.85
CA VAL A 169 11.69 1.76 -9.53
C VAL A 169 11.25 2.80 -8.52
N HIS A 170 10.46 2.37 -7.55
CA HIS A 170 10.00 3.21 -6.47
C HIS A 170 11.17 3.78 -5.65
N ALA A 171 12.13 2.93 -5.27
CA ALA A 171 13.33 3.35 -4.55
C ALA A 171 14.19 4.35 -5.34
N ILE A 172 14.33 4.20 -6.66
CA ILE A 172 15.12 5.14 -7.49
C ILE A 172 14.37 6.44 -7.79
N SER A 173 13.03 6.38 -7.88
CA SER A 173 12.19 7.55 -8.17
C SER A 173 12.00 8.43 -6.95
N GLY A 174 12.12 7.85 -5.75
CA GLY A 174 11.81 8.49 -4.48
C GLY A 174 10.31 8.56 -4.21
N CYS A 175 9.97 8.63 -2.92
CA CYS A 175 8.63 8.93 -2.39
C CYS A 175 8.68 10.18 -1.49
N ASP A 176 7.58 10.53 -0.82
CA ASP A 176 7.49 11.75 0.00
C ASP A 176 8.53 11.77 1.15
N THR A 177 9.00 10.59 1.61
CA THR A 177 10.00 10.45 2.69
C THR A 177 11.38 9.94 2.22
N THR A 178 11.51 9.49 0.96
CA THR A 178 12.77 8.94 0.42
C THR A 178 13.32 9.81 -0.71
N SER A 179 14.59 10.23 -0.58
CA SER A 179 15.27 11.03 -1.60
C SER A 179 15.56 10.20 -2.87
N GLY A 180 14.99 10.60 -4.01
CA GLY A 180 15.30 10.01 -5.32
C GLY A 180 16.69 10.40 -5.86
N PHE A 181 17.13 9.76 -6.95
CA PHE A 181 18.42 10.07 -7.58
C PHE A 181 18.50 11.54 -8.03
N TYR A 182 19.63 12.20 -7.74
CA TYR A 182 19.88 13.60 -8.10
C TYR A 182 19.57 13.89 -9.58
N ARG A 183 18.70 14.87 -9.83
CA ARG A 183 18.19 15.31 -11.16
C ARG A 183 17.36 14.30 -11.97
N LYS A 184 17.00 13.12 -11.43
CA LYS A 184 16.08 12.19 -12.10
C LYS A 184 14.68 12.30 -11.49
N GLY A 185 13.74 12.85 -12.26
CA GLY A 185 12.32 12.89 -11.88
C GLY A 185 11.58 11.59 -12.24
N ASN A 186 10.40 11.40 -11.67
CA ASN A 186 9.54 10.21 -11.85
C ASN A 186 9.27 9.81 -13.32
N LEU A 187 9.11 10.77 -14.25
CA LEU A 187 8.96 10.49 -15.68
C LEU A 187 10.22 9.86 -16.28
N GLN A 188 11.40 10.26 -15.81
CA GLN A 188 12.67 9.67 -16.22
C GLN A 188 12.90 8.30 -15.56
N ALA A 189 12.34 8.04 -14.38
CA ALA A 189 12.34 6.70 -13.78
C ALA A 189 11.46 5.72 -14.57
N VAL A 190 10.31 6.18 -15.08
CA VAL A 190 9.46 5.40 -16.00
C VAL A 190 10.11 5.21 -17.38
N GLN A 191 10.83 6.21 -17.88
CA GLN A 191 11.64 6.04 -19.09
C GLN A 191 12.83 5.10 -18.84
N LEU A 192 13.43 5.14 -17.64
CA LEU A 192 14.46 4.19 -17.23
C LEU A 192 13.88 2.77 -17.18
N LEU A 193 12.64 2.57 -16.73
CA LEU A 193 11.90 1.31 -16.80
C LEU A 193 11.82 0.75 -18.23
N ASN A 194 11.56 1.61 -19.21
CA ASN A 194 11.56 1.22 -20.62
C ASN A 194 12.98 0.90 -21.15
N LEU A 195 14.03 1.52 -20.59
CA LEU A 195 15.43 1.20 -20.91
C LEU A 195 15.89 -0.09 -20.21
N ILE A 196 15.39 -0.34 -19.00
CA ILE A 196 15.59 -1.52 -18.16
C ILE A 196 15.02 -2.78 -18.84
N ARG A 197 13.96 -2.67 -19.66
CA ARG A 197 13.48 -3.76 -20.54
C ARG A 197 14.58 -4.39 -21.39
N LEU A 198 15.66 -3.67 -21.69
CA LEU A 198 16.80 -4.14 -22.50
C LEU A 198 17.94 -4.74 -21.67
N LEU A 199 17.93 -4.60 -20.33
CA LEU A 199 19.04 -4.98 -19.45
C LEU A 199 18.56 -5.84 -18.29
N SER A 200 18.06 -7.05 -18.61
CA SER A 200 17.84 -8.10 -17.61
C SER A 200 19.11 -8.41 -16.79
N SER A 201 20.29 -8.20 -17.38
CA SER A 201 21.61 -8.40 -16.75
C SER A 201 21.95 -7.40 -15.65
N PHE A 202 21.48 -6.14 -15.71
CA PHE A 202 21.78 -5.15 -14.67
C PHE A 202 21.00 -5.39 -13.36
N PHE A 203 19.78 -5.93 -13.47
CA PHE A 203 18.95 -6.34 -12.32
C PHE A 203 19.51 -7.56 -11.61
N VAL A 204 19.99 -8.53 -12.37
CA VAL A 204 20.69 -9.70 -11.84
C VAL A 204 21.95 -9.25 -11.08
N LEU A 205 22.68 -8.24 -11.57
CA LEU A 205 23.89 -7.73 -10.91
C LEU A 205 23.60 -7.07 -9.54
N LEU A 206 22.52 -6.30 -9.43
CA LEU A 206 22.14 -5.62 -8.18
C LEU A 206 21.48 -6.56 -7.16
N TYR A 207 20.71 -7.55 -7.61
CA TYR A 207 19.98 -8.47 -6.73
C TYR A 207 20.79 -9.74 -6.37
N ASN A 208 21.74 -10.19 -7.19
CA ASN A 208 22.64 -11.32 -6.89
C ASN A 208 23.92 -10.92 -6.14
N ALA A 209 24.05 -9.71 -5.63
CA ALA A 209 25.22 -9.33 -4.81
C ALA A 209 25.36 -10.16 -3.52
N THR A 210 24.39 -11.03 -3.20
CA THR A 210 24.47 -12.04 -2.12
C THR A 210 24.95 -13.42 -2.57
N MET A 211 25.25 -13.65 -3.86
CA MET A 211 25.90 -14.87 -4.33
C MET A 211 27.37 -14.59 -4.65
N ASN A 212 28.21 -14.79 -3.63
CA ASN A 212 29.67 -14.94 -3.69
C ASN A 212 30.41 -13.98 -4.64
N LEU A 213 30.78 -12.80 -4.11
CA LEU A 213 32.00 -12.15 -4.56
C LEU A 213 33.18 -13.07 -4.24
N SER A 214 33.56 -13.91 -5.20
CA SER A 214 34.93 -14.45 -5.23
C SER A 214 35.88 -13.25 -5.23
N PRO A 215 36.91 -13.22 -4.38
CA PRO A 215 37.78 -12.05 -4.25
C PRO A 215 38.44 -11.78 -5.60
N ALA A 216 38.08 -10.65 -6.21
CA ALA A 216 38.68 -10.20 -7.45
C ALA A 216 40.19 -10.00 -7.27
N LEU A 217 40.95 -10.46 -8.26
CA LEU A 217 42.40 -10.25 -8.39
C LEU A 217 42.75 -8.75 -8.28
N PRO A 218 43.93 -8.41 -7.72
CA PRO A 218 44.30 -7.04 -7.48
C PRO A 218 44.59 -6.31 -8.80
N ILE A 219 44.05 -5.10 -8.92
CA ILE A 219 44.47 -4.14 -9.93
C ILE A 219 45.73 -3.48 -9.38
N SER A 220 46.88 -3.78 -9.98
CA SER A 220 48.12 -3.02 -9.76
C SER A 220 47.98 -1.64 -10.39
N VAL A 221 48.24 -0.60 -9.58
CA VAL A 221 48.42 0.79 -10.01
C VAL A 221 49.67 0.90 -10.89
#